data_AF-A0AA47B5W6-F1
#
_entry.id   AF-A0AA47B5W6-F1
#
_cell.length_a   1.000
_cell.length_b   1.000
_cell.length_c   1.000
_cell.angle_alpha   90.00
_cell.angle_beta   90.00
_cell.angle_gamma   90.00
#
_symmetry.space_group_name_H-M   'P 1'
#
loop_
_entity.id
_entity.type
_entity.pdbx_description
1 polymer ?
#
loop_
_entity_poly.entity_id
_entity_poly.type
_entity_poly.pdbx_seq_one_letter_code
_entity_poly.pdbx_strand_id
1 'polypeptide(L)'
;MLAKNVGMTINDLARKLGLDFLKLKLPINRLKTRNIGVDLDQKQVNILIRYFSKEAIVPEPVCKFIINQFEQYHKVVSSEEVAKENLLSKRDFRDFVKGLNKNEKFIFLKDNIFAKTEFDAIKKTKIKKLVSLFLKSKISKNIYTSAFVHTFDSKTKQKVRAKINIHLLEGIRTKTWMQGQVVGFYNLKHQDTLPIVALYNGNIEVVDAVKHDPRNRKPFTFIPRQKGKKQPVIWAFNINKLVNSASDHKKKECSSQDHRLFHFINMLMETLNDNKISCEFTNGGSPRDPYIKIVSDSVTFDINKFNVSETDTKKEKESKIKTYGIPNLVNTEEDIYFFTSKKYIFVKKNFRENKAIVVSNSVKIQAGWLPKKDIKIMKGLQEIEGLTGIPVDILVGELLTQWYEAISASYKLEVGCSGSNQEILSYWLRQGEEEEK
;
A
#
# COMPACT_ATOMS: atom_id res chain seq x y z
N MET A 1 4.65 -6.73 65.96
CA MET A 1 4.66 -6.31 64.53
C MET A 1 5.66 -7.15 63.76
N LEU A 2 5.21 -8.02 62.87
CA LEU A 2 5.95 -8.48 61.68
C LEU A 2 4.86 -8.88 60.68
N ALA A 3 4.55 -7.98 59.74
CA ALA A 3 3.66 -8.33 58.64
C ALA A 3 4.34 -9.48 57.87
N LYS A 4 3.74 -10.67 57.93
CA LYS A 4 4.06 -11.78 57.04
C LYS A 4 3.83 -11.29 55.61
N ASN A 5 4.88 -10.82 54.93
CA ASN A 5 4.88 -10.72 53.48
C ASN A 5 4.90 -12.15 52.93
N VAL A 6 3.73 -12.76 52.81
CA VAL A 6 3.57 -14.14 52.33
C VAL A 6 3.78 -14.15 50.80
N GLY A 7 5.05 -14.23 50.39
CA GLY A 7 5.40 -14.58 49.03
C GLY A 7 4.98 -16.02 48.69
N MET A 8 4.97 -16.39 47.41
CA MET A 8 4.75 -17.77 46.95
C MET A 8 6.06 -18.37 46.47
N THR A 9 6.25 -19.67 46.60
CA THR A 9 7.38 -20.33 45.94
C THR A 9 7.22 -20.26 44.42
N ILE A 10 8.32 -20.33 43.66
CA ILE A 10 8.25 -20.40 42.18
C ILE A 10 7.38 -21.59 41.74
N ASN A 11 7.47 -22.72 42.45
CA ASN A 11 6.69 -23.91 42.14
C ASN A 11 5.18 -23.70 42.35
N ASP A 12 4.77 -23.04 43.43
CA ASP A 12 3.35 -22.75 43.68
C ASP A 12 2.81 -21.72 42.69
N LEU A 13 3.61 -20.70 42.36
CA LEU A 13 3.28 -19.73 41.31
C LEU A 13 3.12 -20.42 39.94
N ALA A 14 4.02 -21.34 39.60
CA ALA A 14 3.95 -22.09 38.34
C ALA A 14 2.71 -23.00 38.28
N ARG A 15 2.40 -23.71 39.37
CA ARG A 15 1.17 -24.52 39.49
C ARG A 15 -0.08 -23.66 39.31
N LYS A 16 -0.14 -22.48 39.94
CA LYS A 16 -1.26 -21.54 39.80
C LYS A 16 -1.46 -21.08 38.35
N LEU A 17 -0.39 -20.96 37.58
CA LEU A 17 -0.42 -20.56 36.16
C LEU A 17 -0.59 -21.75 35.20
N GLY A 18 -0.61 -22.99 35.71
CA GLY A 18 -0.67 -24.20 34.89
C GLY A 18 0.60 -24.43 34.05
N LEU A 19 1.76 -24.03 34.56
CA LEU A 19 3.04 -24.11 33.86
C LEU A 19 4.05 -25.00 34.60
N ASP A 20 5.02 -25.54 33.86
CA ASP A 20 6.27 -26.01 34.47
C ASP A 20 7.05 -24.82 35.04
N PHE A 21 7.59 -24.95 36.25
CA PHE A 21 8.31 -23.87 36.92
C PHE A 21 9.47 -23.30 36.07
N LEU A 22 10.16 -24.12 35.27
CA LEU A 22 11.22 -23.66 34.35
C LEU A 22 10.72 -22.63 33.33
N LYS A 23 9.43 -22.65 32.98
CA LYS A 23 8.82 -21.67 32.07
C LYS A 23 8.76 -20.26 32.67
N LEU A 24 8.90 -20.11 33.98
CA LEU A 24 8.97 -18.80 34.65
C LEU A 24 10.37 -18.17 34.62
N LYS A 25 11.42 -18.93 34.34
CA LYS A 25 12.81 -18.42 34.35
C LYS A 25 12.99 -17.24 33.39
N LEU A 26 12.53 -17.37 32.15
CA LEU A 26 12.66 -16.32 31.14
C LEU A 26 11.80 -15.07 31.44
N PRO A 27 10.50 -15.20 31.79
CA PRO A 27 9.70 -14.08 32.28
C PRO A 27 10.32 -13.34 33.46
N ILE A 28 10.87 -14.06 34.45
CA ILE A 28 11.51 -13.47 35.64
C ILE A 28 12.79 -12.73 35.24
N ASN A 29 13.63 -13.31 34.37
CA ASN A 29 14.82 -12.62 33.87
C ASN A 29 14.49 -11.28 33.18
N ARG A 30 13.33 -11.19 32.52
CA ARG A 30 12.86 -9.98 31.84
C ARG A 30 12.34 -8.88 32.76
N LEU A 31 12.09 -9.19 34.04
CA LEU A 31 11.77 -8.16 35.02
C LEU A 31 12.94 -7.17 35.20
N LYS A 32 14.18 -7.60 34.90
CA LYS A 32 15.36 -6.75 34.97
C LYS A 32 15.47 -5.74 33.82
N THR A 33 14.97 -6.06 32.62
CA THR A 33 15.25 -5.27 31.41
C THR A 33 14.15 -4.29 31.04
N ARG A 34 13.06 -4.23 31.79
CA ARG A 34 11.86 -3.50 31.36
C ARG A 34 11.35 -2.52 32.42
N ASN A 35 11.08 -1.29 31.99
CA ASN A 35 10.35 -0.26 32.76
C ASN A 35 8.85 -0.61 32.85
N ILE A 36 8.49 -1.77 33.39
CA ILE A 36 7.09 -2.24 33.40
C ILE A 36 6.34 -1.70 34.61
N GLY A 37 6.19 -0.37 34.69
CA GLY A 37 5.13 0.33 35.44
C GLY A 37 4.85 -0.09 36.90
N VAL A 38 5.77 -0.79 37.55
CA VAL A 38 5.70 -1.24 38.94
C VAL A 38 7.05 -0.94 39.55
N ASP A 39 7.06 -0.23 40.67
CA ASP A 39 8.24 -0.05 41.53
C ASP A 39 8.58 -1.40 42.18
N LEU A 40 9.16 -2.30 41.39
CA LEU A 40 9.71 -3.55 41.88
C LEU A 40 11.06 -3.25 42.51
N ASP A 41 11.29 -3.77 43.72
CA ASP A 41 12.62 -3.71 44.34
C ASP A 41 13.61 -4.51 43.48
N GLN A 42 14.48 -3.79 42.79
CA GLN A 42 15.44 -4.37 41.85
C GLN A 42 16.42 -5.33 42.55
N LYS A 43 16.70 -5.15 43.85
CA LYS A 43 17.52 -6.10 44.62
C LYS A 43 16.81 -7.44 44.76
N GLN A 44 15.52 -7.44 45.06
CA GLN A 44 14.71 -8.66 45.17
C GLN A 44 14.60 -9.41 43.85
N VAL A 45 14.38 -8.67 42.75
CA VAL A 45 14.37 -9.25 41.40
C VAL A 45 15.74 -9.87 41.04
N ASN A 46 16.84 -9.19 41.35
CA ASN A 46 18.18 -9.71 41.09
C ASN A 46 18.50 -10.97 41.90
N ILE A 47 18.07 -11.03 43.17
CA ILE A 47 18.22 -12.23 44.02
C ILE A 47 17.41 -13.38 43.42
N LEU A 48 16.16 -13.13 43.02
CA LEU A 48 15.27 -14.13 42.43
C LEU A 48 15.82 -14.70 41.11
N ILE A 49 16.46 -13.85 40.29
CA ILE A 49 17.14 -14.27 39.05
C ILE A 49 18.37 -15.13 39.37
N ARG A 50 19.22 -14.70 40.32
CA ARG A 50 20.49 -15.35 40.66
C ARG A 50 20.28 -16.73 41.29
N TYR A 51 19.25 -16.89 42.12
CA TYR A 51 18.97 -18.10 42.88
C TYR A 51 17.64 -18.76 42.46
N PHE A 52 17.30 -18.69 41.16
CA PHE A 52 16.09 -19.29 40.62
C PHE A 52 16.02 -20.80 40.92
N SER A 53 15.08 -21.21 41.77
CA SER A 53 14.83 -22.61 42.14
C SER A 53 13.34 -22.84 42.42
N LYS A 54 12.91 -24.10 42.52
CA LYS A 54 11.49 -24.43 42.83
C LYS A 54 11.00 -23.79 44.14
N GLU A 55 11.89 -23.69 45.12
CA GLU A 55 11.60 -23.27 46.50
C GLU A 55 11.83 -21.78 46.72
N ALA A 56 12.47 -21.08 45.78
CA ALA A 56 12.72 -19.65 45.89
C ALA A 56 11.41 -18.88 46.11
N ILE A 57 11.40 -18.01 47.11
CA ILE A 57 10.23 -17.21 47.48
C ILE A 57 10.16 -15.98 46.56
N VAL A 58 9.02 -15.84 45.87
CA VAL A 58 8.70 -14.69 45.04
C VAL A 58 7.88 -13.69 45.88
N PRO A 59 8.32 -12.43 46.03
CA PRO A 59 7.58 -11.42 46.78
C PRO A 59 6.17 -11.22 46.23
N GLU A 60 5.19 -10.96 47.10
CA GLU A 60 3.78 -10.82 46.71
C GLU A 60 3.54 -9.78 45.58
N PRO A 61 4.17 -8.59 45.58
CA PRO A 61 4.03 -7.64 44.47
C PRO A 61 4.51 -8.21 43.13
N VAL A 62 5.62 -8.97 43.15
CA VAL A 62 6.17 -9.65 41.97
C VAL A 62 5.24 -10.77 41.52
N CYS A 63 4.69 -11.57 42.45
CA CYS A 63 3.69 -12.60 42.15
C CYS A 63 2.46 -12.01 41.45
N LYS A 64 1.84 -10.98 42.03
CA LYS A 64 0.67 -10.31 41.46
C LYS A 64 0.96 -9.77 40.06
N PHE A 65 2.14 -9.19 39.88
CA PHE A 65 2.58 -8.71 38.58
C PHE A 65 2.72 -9.84 37.56
N ILE A 66 3.44 -10.92 37.90
CA ILE A 66 3.62 -12.08 36.99
C ILE A 66 2.27 -12.69 36.61
N ILE A 67 1.34 -12.86 37.56
CA ILE A 67 -0.01 -13.39 37.28
C ILE A 67 -0.75 -12.48 36.29
N ASN A 68 -0.79 -11.18 36.54
CA ASN A 68 -1.44 -10.21 35.63
C ASN A 68 -0.80 -10.24 34.23
N GLN A 69 0.53 -10.30 34.15
CA GLN A 69 1.22 -10.43 32.87
C GLN A 69 0.89 -11.74 32.14
N PHE A 70 0.69 -12.84 32.87
CA PHE A 70 0.28 -14.11 32.27
C PHE A 70 -1.16 -14.05 31.72
N GLU A 71 -2.10 -13.47 32.46
CA GLU A 71 -3.47 -13.26 31.97
C GLU A 71 -3.49 -12.38 30.72
N GLN A 72 -2.62 -11.37 30.67
CA GLN A 72 -2.48 -10.48 29.52
C GLN A 72 -1.75 -11.13 28.33
N TYR A 73 -0.91 -12.14 28.58
CA TYR A 73 -0.14 -12.84 27.54
C TYR A 73 -1.06 -13.45 26.49
N HIS A 74 -2.21 -13.98 26.90
CA HIS A 74 -3.22 -14.53 25.98
C HIS A 74 -3.87 -13.48 25.06
N LYS A 75 -3.74 -12.19 25.38
CA LYS A 75 -4.29 -11.05 24.61
C LYS A 75 -3.27 -10.42 23.67
N VAL A 76 -2.04 -10.91 23.64
CA VAL A 76 -0.96 -10.46 22.74
C VAL A 76 -0.46 -11.60 21.85
N VAL A 77 0.27 -11.25 20.80
CA VAL A 77 0.87 -12.18 19.84
C VAL A 77 2.21 -11.61 19.37
N SER A 78 3.15 -12.45 18.97
CA SER A 78 4.43 -11.95 18.45
C SER A 78 4.32 -11.42 17.01
N SER A 79 5.20 -10.46 16.64
CA SER A 79 5.30 -9.96 15.26
C SER A 79 5.65 -11.06 14.27
N GLU A 80 6.41 -12.08 14.68
CA GLU A 80 6.73 -13.23 13.83
C GLU A 80 5.51 -14.10 13.51
N GLU A 81 4.66 -14.35 14.50
CA GLU A 81 3.41 -15.08 14.31
C GLU A 81 2.47 -14.29 13.41
N VAL A 82 2.31 -12.99 13.66
CA VAL A 82 1.51 -12.10 12.79
C VAL A 82 2.04 -12.11 11.36
N ALA A 83 3.36 -11.98 11.17
CA ALA A 83 3.96 -12.02 9.85
C ALA A 83 3.68 -13.35 9.14
N LYS A 84 3.82 -14.48 9.83
CA LYS A 84 3.55 -15.81 9.27
C LYS A 84 2.09 -15.97 8.87
N GLU A 85 1.16 -15.60 9.74
CA GLU A 85 -0.29 -15.71 9.48
C GLU A 85 -0.77 -14.82 8.32
N ASN A 86 -0.05 -13.73 8.03
CA ASN A 86 -0.42 -12.76 7.00
C ASN A 86 0.48 -12.81 5.76
N LEU A 87 1.27 -13.88 5.58
CA LEU A 87 2.19 -14.08 4.44
C LEU A 87 3.21 -12.95 4.25
N LEU A 88 3.70 -12.38 5.36
CA LEU A 88 4.65 -11.27 5.37
C LEU A 88 6.08 -11.74 5.67
N SER A 89 7.09 -11.02 5.17
CA SER A 89 8.48 -11.20 5.61
C SER A 89 8.57 -10.86 7.10
N LYS A 90 9.01 -11.83 7.90
CA LYS A 90 9.26 -11.64 9.35
C LYS A 90 10.19 -10.46 9.61
N ARG A 91 11.23 -10.32 8.78
CA ARG A 91 12.21 -9.23 8.90
C ARG A 91 11.54 -7.88 8.61
N ASP A 92 10.91 -7.74 7.46
CA ASP A 92 10.31 -6.47 7.03
C ASP A 92 9.22 -6.00 8.00
N PHE A 93 8.37 -6.92 8.45
CA PHE A 93 7.28 -6.59 9.36
C PHE A 93 7.81 -6.19 10.74
N ARG A 94 8.81 -6.92 11.26
CA ARG A 94 9.48 -6.56 12.51
C ARG A 94 10.18 -5.20 12.41
N ASP A 95 10.88 -4.93 11.31
CA ASP A 95 11.57 -3.65 11.12
C ASP A 95 10.56 -2.49 11.04
N PHE A 96 9.40 -2.71 10.41
CA PHE A 96 8.28 -1.78 10.44
C PHE A 96 7.74 -1.54 11.86
N VAL A 97 7.50 -2.60 12.64
CA VAL A 97 7.01 -2.50 14.02
C VAL A 97 7.99 -1.73 14.91
N LYS A 98 9.30 -1.95 14.74
CA LYS A 98 10.35 -1.19 15.44
C LYS A 98 10.35 0.29 15.09
N GLY A 99 10.07 0.60 13.81
CA GLY A 99 10.00 1.96 13.27
C GLY A 99 8.74 2.77 13.64
N LEU A 100 7.77 2.17 14.33
CA LEU A 100 6.59 2.89 14.82
C LEU A 100 6.98 4.00 15.81
N ASN A 101 6.28 5.13 15.75
CA ASN A 101 6.49 6.21 16.71
C ASN A 101 5.92 5.84 18.10
N LYS A 102 6.22 6.65 19.13
CA LYS A 102 5.81 6.38 20.53
C LYS A 102 4.31 6.17 20.68
N ASN A 103 3.49 6.98 20.01
CA ASN A 103 2.03 6.89 20.08
C ASN A 103 1.50 5.63 19.39
N GLU A 104 2.04 5.27 18.24
CA GLU A 104 1.70 4.05 17.52
C GLU A 104 2.09 2.80 18.31
N LYS A 105 3.28 2.79 18.91
CA LYS A 105 3.71 1.73 19.83
C LYS A 105 2.71 1.56 20.96
N PHE A 106 2.28 2.64 21.60
CA PHE A 106 1.25 2.58 22.65
C PHE A 106 -0.09 2.03 22.14
N ILE A 107 -0.51 2.39 20.92
CA ILE A 107 -1.77 1.91 20.33
C ILE A 107 -1.71 0.41 20.05
N PHE A 108 -0.67 -0.05 19.34
CA PHE A 108 -0.59 -1.39 18.76
C PHE A 108 0.07 -2.43 19.67
N LEU A 109 1.05 -2.02 20.46
CA LEU A 109 1.89 -2.91 21.24
C LEU A 109 1.51 -2.87 22.71
N LYS A 110 1.83 -3.95 23.41
CA LYS A 110 1.68 -4.04 24.86
C LYS A 110 2.85 -4.83 25.44
N ASP A 111 3.56 -4.22 26.38
CA ASP A 111 4.65 -4.89 27.06
C ASP A 111 4.12 -6.11 27.82
N ASN A 112 4.76 -7.26 27.56
CA ASN A 112 4.40 -8.52 28.22
C ASN A 112 5.61 -9.41 28.47
N ILE A 113 5.91 -9.77 29.73
CA ILE A 113 7.15 -10.53 30.08
C ILE A 113 7.17 -11.96 29.53
N PHE A 114 6.01 -12.54 29.22
CA PHE A 114 5.90 -13.87 28.63
C PHE A 114 6.08 -13.84 27.11
N ALA A 115 5.78 -12.72 26.45
CA ALA A 115 6.00 -12.56 25.01
C ALA A 115 7.50 -12.62 24.65
N LYS A 116 7.85 -13.37 23.60
CA LYS A 116 9.23 -13.79 23.28
C LYS A 116 10.23 -12.66 23.03
N THR A 117 9.82 -11.40 22.85
CA THR A 117 10.73 -10.29 22.55
C THR A 117 10.26 -8.98 23.19
N GLU A 118 11.18 -8.02 23.31
CA GLU A 118 10.99 -6.75 24.02
C GLU A 118 10.13 -5.73 23.24
N PHE A 119 9.90 -5.93 21.93
CA PHE A 119 9.23 -4.96 21.06
C PHE A 119 8.15 -5.54 20.14
N ASP A 120 7.83 -6.84 20.24
CA ASP A 120 6.96 -7.50 19.25
C ASP A 120 5.62 -8.00 19.79
N ALA A 121 5.28 -7.75 21.05
CA ALA A 121 4.01 -8.14 21.61
C ALA A 121 2.89 -7.22 21.08
N ILE A 122 2.22 -7.65 20.03
CA ILE A 122 1.13 -6.94 19.37
C ILE A 122 -0.18 -7.32 20.06
N LYS A 123 -1.02 -6.32 20.37
CA LYS A 123 -2.37 -6.56 20.89
C LYS A 123 -3.20 -7.30 19.84
N LYS A 124 -3.78 -8.46 20.19
CA LYS A 124 -4.58 -9.26 19.24
C LYS A 124 -5.71 -8.46 18.59
N THR A 125 -6.35 -7.57 19.34
CA THR A 125 -7.42 -6.68 18.87
C THR A 125 -6.97 -5.62 17.86
N LYS A 126 -5.66 -5.43 17.67
CA LYS A 126 -5.09 -4.41 16.80
C LYS A 126 -4.33 -4.99 15.59
N ILE A 127 -4.18 -6.31 15.49
CA ILE A 127 -3.44 -6.98 14.40
C ILE A 127 -3.92 -6.50 13.03
N LYS A 128 -5.23 -6.61 12.75
CA LYS A 128 -5.80 -6.21 11.44
C LYS A 128 -5.44 -4.76 11.06
N LYS A 129 -5.52 -3.83 12.01
CA LYS A 129 -5.18 -2.42 11.78
C LYS A 129 -3.69 -2.22 11.54
N LEU A 130 -2.84 -2.92 12.28
CA LEU A 130 -1.39 -2.85 12.13
C LEU A 130 -0.93 -3.44 10.78
N VAL A 131 -1.45 -4.61 10.40
CA VAL A 131 -1.18 -5.23 9.10
C VAL A 131 -1.68 -4.34 7.97
N SER A 132 -2.90 -3.77 8.09
CA SER A 132 -3.40 -2.82 7.10
C SER A 132 -2.48 -1.61 6.93
N LEU A 133 -1.99 -1.02 8.04
CA LEU A 133 -1.04 0.10 7.99
C LEU A 133 0.28 -0.29 7.31
N PHE A 134 0.80 -1.49 7.62
CA PHE A 134 2.00 -2.02 6.97
C PHE A 134 1.81 -2.19 5.46
N LEU A 135 0.71 -2.82 5.03
CA LEU A 135 0.41 -3.05 3.62
C LEU A 135 0.20 -1.74 2.87
N LYS A 136 -0.49 -0.76 3.48
CA LYS A 136 -0.61 0.61 2.94
C LYS A 136 0.75 1.27 2.75
N SER A 137 1.69 1.09 3.69
CA SER A 137 3.08 1.55 3.52
C SER A 137 3.83 0.84 2.39
N LYS A 138 3.50 -0.42 2.09
CA LYS A 138 4.12 -1.16 0.98
C LYS A 138 3.52 -0.74 -0.37
N ILE A 139 2.23 -0.41 -0.40
CA ILE A 139 1.55 0.12 -1.59
C ILE A 139 2.08 1.50 -1.99
N SER A 140 2.26 2.42 -1.03
CA SER A 140 2.78 3.77 -1.34
C SER A 140 4.20 3.76 -1.93
N LYS A 141 4.96 2.69 -1.71
CA LYS A 141 6.33 2.48 -2.21
C LYS A 141 6.39 1.46 -3.35
N ASN A 142 5.24 1.03 -3.87
CA ASN A 142 5.18 -0.04 -4.85
C ASN A 142 5.55 0.45 -6.24
N ILE A 143 6.57 -0.16 -6.86
CA ILE A 143 7.03 0.20 -8.19
C ILE A 143 6.40 -0.66 -9.31
N TYR A 144 5.77 -1.78 -8.94
CA TYR A 144 5.26 -2.75 -9.91
C TYR A 144 3.83 -2.39 -10.31
N THR A 145 3.58 -2.36 -11.60
CA THR A 145 2.24 -2.12 -12.17
C THR A 145 1.58 -3.41 -12.63
N SER A 146 2.38 -4.48 -12.81
CA SER A 146 1.95 -5.84 -13.08
C SER A 146 2.94 -6.86 -12.50
N ALA A 147 2.48 -8.09 -12.31
CA ALA A 147 3.33 -9.22 -11.92
C ALA A 147 2.72 -10.57 -12.29
N PHE A 148 3.58 -11.57 -12.50
CA PHE A 148 3.17 -12.97 -12.59
C PHE A 148 2.97 -13.55 -11.19
N VAL A 149 1.74 -13.91 -10.88
CA VAL A 149 1.33 -14.46 -9.58
C VAL A 149 0.72 -15.83 -9.75
N HIS A 150 0.77 -16.64 -8.70
CA HIS A 150 0.20 -17.99 -8.78
C HIS A 150 -1.32 -17.99 -8.90
N THR A 151 -1.84 -19.02 -9.57
CA THR A 151 -3.26 -19.32 -9.56
C THR A 151 -3.58 -20.53 -8.68
N PHE A 152 -4.87 -20.85 -8.52
CA PHE A 152 -5.34 -21.96 -7.70
C PHE A 152 -6.38 -22.79 -8.46
N ASP A 153 -6.46 -24.08 -8.17
CA ASP A 153 -7.49 -24.95 -8.75
C ASP A 153 -8.88 -24.66 -8.13
N SER A 154 -9.90 -24.50 -8.97
CA SER A 154 -11.22 -24.06 -8.49
C SER A 154 -11.96 -25.11 -7.66
N LYS A 155 -11.65 -26.40 -7.82
CA LYS A 155 -12.30 -27.49 -7.09
C LYS A 155 -11.63 -27.70 -5.73
N THR A 156 -10.31 -27.82 -5.73
CA THR A 156 -9.51 -28.10 -4.53
C THR A 156 -9.18 -26.84 -3.71
N LYS A 157 -9.27 -25.64 -4.32
CA LYS A 157 -8.87 -24.35 -3.74
C LYS A 157 -7.38 -24.29 -3.36
N GLN A 158 -6.56 -25.20 -3.91
CA GLN A 158 -5.13 -25.26 -3.67
C GLN A 158 -4.34 -24.49 -4.72
N LYS A 159 -3.24 -23.86 -4.28
CA LYS A 159 -2.27 -23.16 -5.15
C LYS A 159 -1.70 -24.16 -6.17
N VAL A 160 -1.65 -23.76 -7.43
CA VAL A 160 -1.01 -24.54 -8.51
C VAL A 160 0.29 -23.88 -8.97
N ARG A 161 1.13 -24.64 -9.68
CA ARG A 161 2.42 -24.12 -10.20
C ARG A 161 2.23 -23.06 -11.29
N ALA A 162 1.13 -23.13 -12.05
CA ALA A 162 0.82 -22.15 -13.09
C ALA A 162 0.71 -20.72 -12.51
N LYS A 163 1.21 -19.75 -13.28
CA LYS A 163 1.14 -18.33 -12.97
C LYS A 163 0.31 -17.59 -14.00
N ILE A 164 -0.36 -16.54 -13.58
CA ILE A 164 -1.12 -15.61 -14.42
C ILE A 164 -0.54 -14.20 -14.25
N ASN A 165 -0.54 -13.41 -15.32
CA ASN A 165 -0.14 -12.01 -15.24
C ASN A 165 -1.33 -11.16 -14.77
N ILE A 166 -1.12 -10.30 -13.78
CA ILE A 166 -2.16 -9.43 -13.22
C ILE A 166 -1.63 -8.02 -13.08
N HIS A 167 -2.48 -7.03 -13.34
CA HIS A 167 -2.17 -5.61 -13.23
C HIS A 167 -2.76 -5.00 -11.96
N LEU A 168 -2.24 -3.82 -11.56
CA LEU A 168 -2.90 -2.99 -10.55
C LEU A 168 -4.35 -2.70 -10.97
N LEU A 169 -5.23 -2.61 -9.97
CA LEU A 169 -6.66 -2.36 -10.07
C LEU A 169 -7.46 -3.45 -10.80
N GLU A 170 -6.81 -4.52 -11.24
CA GLU A 170 -7.49 -5.65 -11.86
C GLU A 170 -8.35 -6.40 -10.84
N GLY A 171 -9.60 -6.71 -11.23
CA GLY A 171 -10.53 -7.49 -10.43
C GLY A 171 -10.13 -8.97 -10.38
N ILE A 172 -10.04 -9.52 -9.17
CA ILE A 172 -9.61 -10.89 -8.93
C ILE A 172 -10.51 -11.60 -7.91
N ARG A 173 -10.36 -12.93 -7.85
CA ARG A 173 -10.84 -13.78 -6.76
C ARG A 173 -9.69 -14.46 -6.04
N THR A 174 -9.81 -14.55 -4.72
CA THR A 174 -8.91 -15.31 -3.86
C THR A 174 -9.33 -16.80 -3.81
N LYS A 175 -8.48 -17.65 -3.24
CA LYS A 175 -8.80 -19.09 -3.00
C LYS A 175 -10.04 -19.32 -2.13
N THR A 176 -10.40 -18.35 -1.29
CA THR A 176 -11.62 -18.35 -0.46
C THR A 176 -12.84 -17.81 -1.22
N TRP A 177 -12.71 -17.57 -2.53
CA TRP A 177 -13.75 -17.01 -3.41
C TRP A 177 -14.17 -15.58 -3.08
N MET A 178 -13.39 -14.87 -2.26
CA MET A 178 -13.60 -13.45 -2.02
C MET A 178 -13.13 -12.63 -3.22
N GLN A 179 -13.88 -11.58 -3.55
CA GLN A 179 -13.56 -10.64 -4.62
C GLN A 179 -12.81 -9.43 -4.09
N GLY A 180 -11.95 -8.88 -4.95
CA GLY A 180 -11.21 -7.67 -4.66
C GLY A 180 -10.45 -7.16 -5.88
N GLN A 181 -9.69 -6.09 -5.67
CA GLN A 181 -8.80 -5.49 -6.65
C GLN A 181 -7.37 -5.63 -6.17
N VAL A 182 -6.46 -5.89 -7.10
CA VAL A 182 -5.03 -5.81 -6.81
C VAL A 182 -4.65 -4.35 -6.58
N VAL A 183 -4.12 -4.04 -5.41
CA VAL A 183 -3.73 -2.67 -5.03
C VAL A 183 -2.23 -2.52 -4.80
N GLY A 184 -1.47 -3.59 -4.99
CA GLY A 184 -0.02 -3.58 -4.92
C GLY A 184 0.55 -4.98 -5.07
N PHE A 185 1.88 -5.07 -5.06
CA PHE A 185 2.61 -6.32 -5.16
C PHE A 185 3.65 -6.42 -4.06
N TYR A 186 3.60 -7.50 -3.29
CA TYR A 186 4.50 -7.77 -2.20
C TYR A 186 5.58 -8.76 -2.63
N ASN A 187 6.81 -8.29 -2.75
CA ASN A 187 7.96 -9.12 -3.08
C ASN A 187 8.59 -9.68 -1.80
N LEU A 188 8.53 -10.99 -1.66
CA LEU A 188 9.27 -11.72 -0.65
C LEU A 188 10.68 -11.99 -1.19
N LYS A 189 11.72 -11.61 -0.43
CA LYS A 189 13.13 -11.78 -0.86
C LYS A 189 13.39 -13.26 -1.19
N HIS A 190 13.86 -13.56 -2.40
CA HIS A 190 14.09 -14.92 -2.92
C HIS A 190 12.82 -15.79 -3.07
N GLN A 191 11.65 -15.18 -3.17
CA GLN A 191 10.38 -15.87 -3.34
C GLN A 191 9.54 -15.20 -4.42
N ASP A 192 8.38 -15.79 -4.70
CA ASP A 192 7.41 -15.26 -5.65
C ASP A 192 6.85 -13.91 -5.20
N THR A 193 6.55 -13.06 -6.18
CA THR A 193 5.71 -11.88 -5.98
C THR A 193 4.29 -12.31 -5.61
N LEU A 194 3.76 -11.74 -4.53
CA LEU A 194 2.39 -11.97 -4.08
C LEU A 194 1.55 -10.70 -4.27
N PRO A 195 0.30 -10.79 -4.76
CA PRO A 195 -0.54 -9.59 -4.87
C PRO A 195 -1.06 -9.16 -3.49
N ILE A 196 -1.09 -7.84 -3.28
CA ILE A 196 -1.82 -7.18 -2.19
C ILE A 196 -3.20 -6.83 -2.73
N VAL A 197 -4.25 -7.30 -2.05
CA VAL A 197 -5.63 -7.21 -2.54
C VAL A 197 -6.47 -6.39 -1.57
N ALA A 198 -7.18 -5.38 -2.10
CA ALA A 198 -8.28 -4.73 -1.39
C ALA A 198 -9.56 -5.49 -1.69
N LEU A 199 -10.14 -6.10 -0.65
CA LEU A 199 -11.30 -6.97 -0.75
C LEU A 199 -12.59 -6.16 -0.60
N TYR A 200 -13.65 -6.67 -1.21
CA TYR A 200 -14.97 -6.02 -1.19
C TYR A 200 -15.53 -5.86 0.22
N ASN A 201 -15.08 -6.68 1.18
CA ASN A 201 -15.47 -6.58 2.59
C ASN A 201 -14.62 -5.59 3.41
N GLY A 202 -13.83 -4.73 2.76
CA GLY A 202 -13.03 -3.69 3.42
C GLY A 202 -11.77 -4.18 4.10
N ASN A 203 -11.30 -5.39 3.79
CA ASN A 203 -9.99 -5.86 4.24
C ASN A 203 -8.93 -5.63 3.17
N ILE A 204 -7.68 -5.51 3.61
CA ILE A 204 -6.52 -5.50 2.74
C ILE A 204 -5.55 -6.59 3.21
N GLU A 205 -5.13 -7.46 2.30
CA GLU A 205 -4.31 -8.62 2.64
C GLU A 205 -3.35 -8.99 1.50
N VAL A 206 -2.29 -9.72 1.85
CA VAL A 206 -1.45 -10.42 0.89
C VAL A 206 -2.05 -11.78 0.64
N VAL A 207 -2.19 -12.18 -0.62
CA VAL A 207 -2.76 -13.49 -0.99
C VAL A 207 -1.73 -14.32 -1.74
N ASP A 208 -1.78 -15.65 -1.55
CA ASP A 208 -0.81 -16.58 -2.12
C ASP A 208 -1.14 -17.02 -3.56
N ALA A 209 -2.43 -16.98 -3.93
CA ALA A 209 -2.91 -17.34 -5.25
C ALA A 209 -4.26 -16.68 -5.59
N VAL A 210 -4.47 -16.39 -6.87
CA VAL A 210 -5.65 -15.68 -7.37
C VAL A 210 -6.12 -16.19 -8.74
N LYS A 211 -7.34 -15.79 -9.12
CA LYS A 211 -7.91 -15.95 -10.47
C LYS A 211 -8.50 -14.62 -10.93
N HIS A 212 -8.52 -14.37 -12.24
CA HIS A 212 -9.22 -13.22 -12.80
C HIS A 212 -10.71 -13.25 -12.44
N ASP A 213 -11.27 -12.08 -12.19
CA ASP A 213 -12.70 -11.88 -11.98
C ASP A 213 -13.22 -10.80 -12.93
N PRO A 214 -14.28 -11.07 -13.72
CA PRO A 214 -14.99 -12.35 -13.85
C PRO A 214 -14.10 -13.44 -14.48
N ARG A 215 -14.47 -14.71 -14.32
CA ARG A 215 -13.65 -15.87 -14.73
C ARG A 215 -13.23 -15.85 -16.21
N ASN A 216 -14.06 -15.26 -17.06
CA ASN A 216 -13.83 -15.19 -18.51
C ASN A 216 -12.97 -13.99 -18.91
N ARG A 217 -12.60 -13.11 -17.95
CA ARG A 217 -11.74 -11.96 -18.19
C ARG A 217 -10.36 -12.45 -18.62
N LYS A 218 -9.93 -11.96 -19.78
CA LYS A 218 -8.56 -12.13 -20.27
C LYS A 218 -7.64 -11.14 -19.54
N PRO A 219 -6.34 -11.44 -19.42
CA PRO A 219 -5.38 -10.48 -18.87
C PRO A 219 -5.45 -9.16 -19.63
N PHE A 220 -5.45 -8.05 -18.89
CA PHE A 220 -5.41 -6.74 -19.52
C PHE A 220 -4.11 -6.55 -20.32
N THR A 221 -4.22 -5.91 -21.48
CA THR A 221 -3.08 -5.60 -22.35
C THR A 221 -3.04 -4.10 -22.58
N PHE A 222 -2.34 -3.39 -21.70
CA PHE A 222 -2.26 -1.93 -21.75
C PHE A 222 -1.20 -1.46 -22.75
N ILE A 223 -1.54 -0.40 -23.49
CA ILE A 223 -0.60 0.29 -24.36
C ILE A 223 0.07 1.41 -23.55
N PRO A 224 1.40 1.45 -23.49
CA PRO A 224 2.12 2.54 -22.83
C PRO A 224 1.74 3.89 -23.45
N ARG A 225 1.52 4.89 -22.61
CA ARG A 225 1.14 6.21 -23.08
C ARG A 225 2.29 6.93 -23.76
N GLN A 226 2.04 7.48 -24.95
CA GLN A 226 3.00 8.37 -25.61
C GLN A 226 2.92 9.78 -24.98
N LYS A 227 3.97 10.16 -24.25
CA LYS A 227 4.06 11.48 -23.62
C LYS A 227 3.95 12.58 -24.68
N GLY A 228 2.99 13.49 -24.50
CA GLY A 228 2.93 14.76 -25.23
C GLY A 228 1.90 14.90 -26.35
N LYS A 229 1.18 13.85 -26.77
CA LYS A 229 0.21 13.94 -27.89
C LYS A 229 -1.18 14.44 -27.52
N LYS A 230 -1.65 14.20 -26.29
CA LYS A 230 -3.00 14.56 -25.81
C LYS A 230 -2.94 15.01 -24.35
N GLN A 231 -3.94 15.77 -23.90
CA GLN A 231 -4.08 16.09 -22.47
C GLN A 231 -4.53 14.85 -21.70
N PRO A 232 -3.85 14.47 -20.61
CA PRO A 232 -4.17 13.26 -19.88
C PRO A 232 -5.39 13.44 -18.96
N VAL A 233 -6.19 12.39 -18.84
CA VAL A 233 -7.16 12.22 -17.76
C VAL A 233 -6.45 11.48 -16.63
N ILE A 234 -6.47 12.07 -15.43
CA ILE A 234 -5.84 11.50 -14.24
C ILE A 234 -6.92 10.94 -13.32
N TRP A 235 -6.87 9.63 -13.13
CA TRP A 235 -7.69 8.87 -12.20
C TRP A 235 -6.87 8.58 -10.94
N ALA A 236 -7.37 8.90 -9.75
CA ALA A 236 -6.68 8.72 -8.48
C ALA A 236 -7.52 7.89 -7.50
N PHE A 237 -7.08 6.66 -7.25
CA PHE A 237 -7.74 5.67 -6.40
C PHE A 237 -7.09 5.65 -5.02
N ASN A 238 -7.72 6.31 -4.05
CA ASN A 238 -7.27 6.30 -2.67
C ASN A 238 -7.65 4.96 -2.00
N ILE A 239 -6.65 4.23 -1.50
CA ILE A 239 -6.86 2.90 -0.91
C ILE A 239 -7.69 2.95 0.37
N ASN A 240 -7.60 4.03 1.15
CA ASN A 240 -8.45 4.18 2.34
C ASN A 240 -9.92 4.24 1.96
N LYS A 241 -10.27 4.90 0.85
CA LYS A 241 -11.65 4.97 0.39
C LYS A 241 -12.17 3.59 -0.05
N LEU A 242 -11.33 2.78 -0.68
CA LEU A 242 -11.67 1.40 -1.08
C LEU A 242 -11.83 0.44 0.10
N VAL A 243 -11.05 0.64 1.17
CA VAL A 243 -11.01 -0.26 2.33
C VAL A 243 -12.01 0.18 3.42
N ASN A 244 -12.24 1.49 3.57
CA ASN A 244 -13.13 2.03 4.61
C ASN A 244 -14.61 2.04 4.19
N SER A 245 -14.93 2.10 2.89
CA SER A 245 -16.32 2.11 2.39
C SER A 245 -17.13 0.92 2.93
N ALA A 246 -16.48 -0.23 3.17
CA ALA A 246 -17.15 -1.40 3.72
C ALA A 246 -17.17 -1.48 5.28
N SER A 247 -16.51 -0.55 5.99
CA SER A 247 -16.33 -0.62 7.45
C SER A 247 -17.28 0.26 8.27
N ASP A 248 -17.97 1.22 7.63
CA ASP A 248 -18.99 2.06 8.28
C ASP A 248 -20.37 1.36 8.41
N HIS A 249 -20.48 0.11 7.95
CA HIS A 249 -21.69 -0.72 8.03
C HIS A 249 -22.01 -1.29 9.42
N LYS A 250 -21.54 -0.66 10.51
CA LYS A 250 -22.10 -0.93 11.85
C LYS A 250 -23.48 -0.30 12.07
N LYS A 251 -23.97 0.51 11.12
CA LYS A 251 -25.40 0.83 11.01
C LYS A 251 -26.06 -0.17 10.08
N LYS A 252 -26.87 -1.05 10.67
CA LYS A 252 -27.81 -1.94 9.98
C LYS A 252 -28.65 -1.10 9.01
N GLU A 253 -28.97 -1.67 7.84
CA GLU A 253 -29.78 -1.11 6.75
C GLU A 253 -29.01 -0.36 5.64
N CYS A 254 -28.24 -1.11 4.85
CA CYS A 254 -28.30 -0.98 3.39
C CYS A 254 -27.62 -2.16 2.71
N SER A 255 -28.44 -3.09 2.24
CA SER A 255 -28.11 -4.06 1.21
C SER A 255 -27.67 -3.34 -0.09
N SER A 256 -26.67 -3.91 -0.77
CA SER A 256 -26.35 -3.70 -2.19
C SER A 256 -25.72 -2.39 -2.72
N GLN A 257 -25.37 -1.37 -1.91
CA GLN A 257 -24.81 -0.11 -2.44
C GLN A 257 -23.27 0.10 -2.36
N ASP A 258 -22.50 -0.60 -1.51
CA ASP A 258 -21.13 -0.13 -1.17
C ASP A 258 -19.96 -0.82 -1.89
N HIS A 259 -20.21 -1.42 -3.06
CA HIS A 259 -19.14 -1.82 -4.01
C HIS A 259 -19.06 -0.90 -5.24
N ARG A 260 -19.78 0.22 -5.23
CA ARG A 260 -19.83 1.19 -6.32
C ARG A 260 -18.45 1.58 -6.86
N LEU A 261 -17.52 1.86 -5.95
CA LEU A 261 -16.13 2.18 -6.28
C LEU A 261 -15.41 1.05 -7.04
N PHE A 262 -15.63 -0.19 -6.60
CA PHE A 262 -15.08 -1.39 -7.21
C PHE A 262 -15.70 -1.68 -8.58
N HIS A 263 -17.00 -1.46 -8.73
CA HIS A 263 -17.71 -1.56 -10.00
C HIS A 263 -17.17 -0.56 -11.03
N PHE A 264 -17.00 0.70 -10.63
CA PHE A 264 -16.44 1.72 -11.49
C PHE A 264 -15.00 1.40 -11.92
N ILE A 265 -14.16 0.92 -11.00
CA ILE A 265 -12.80 0.46 -11.34
C ILE A 265 -12.84 -0.64 -12.41
N ASN A 266 -13.73 -1.64 -12.25
CA ASN A 266 -13.88 -2.69 -13.25
C ASN A 266 -14.31 -2.14 -14.62
N MET A 267 -15.27 -1.22 -14.65
CA MET A 267 -15.72 -0.56 -15.88
C MET A 267 -14.59 0.23 -16.55
N LEU A 268 -13.81 1.00 -15.79
CA LEU A 268 -12.68 1.77 -16.31
C LEU A 268 -11.62 0.84 -16.89
N MET A 269 -11.20 -0.18 -16.13
CA MET A 269 -10.14 -1.10 -16.56
C MET A 269 -10.51 -1.85 -17.84
N GLU A 270 -11.77 -2.29 -17.97
CA GLU A 270 -12.27 -2.94 -19.18
C GLU A 270 -12.39 -1.95 -20.36
N THR A 271 -12.90 -0.74 -20.12
CA THR A 271 -12.96 0.31 -21.15
C THR A 271 -11.58 0.66 -21.69
N LEU A 272 -10.57 0.79 -20.81
CA LEU A 272 -9.20 1.08 -21.21
C LEU A 272 -8.62 -0.06 -22.06
N ASN A 273 -8.87 -1.31 -21.68
CA ASN A 273 -8.33 -2.47 -22.37
C ASN A 273 -8.99 -2.75 -23.73
N ASP A 274 -10.32 -2.69 -23.79
CA ASP A 274 -11.09 -3.04 -24.99
C ASP A 274 -10.88 -2.02 -26.09
N ASN A 275 -10.81 -0.74 -25.72
CA ASN A 275 -10.58 0.35 -26.65
C ASN A 275 -9.08 0.64 -26.87
N LYS A 276 -8.18 -0.18 -26.30
CA LYS A 276 -6.72 -0.03 -26.41
C LYS A 276 -6.24 1.39 -26.08
N ILE A 277 -6.82 1.97 -25.02
CA ILE A 277 -6.49 3.32 -24.59
C ILE A 277 -5.12 3.30 -23.94
N SER A 278 -4.25 4.19 -24.43
CA SER A 278 -2.94 4.44 -23.88
C SER A 278 -3.01 4.90 -22.43
N CYS A 279 -2.33 4.21 -21.51
CA CYS A 279 -2.31 4.57 -20.09
C CYS A 279 -0.99 4.27 -19.39
N GLU A 280 -0.78 4.93 -18.25
CA GLU A 280 0.34 4.71 -17.33
C GLU A 280 -0.21 4.55 -15.90
N PHE A 281 0.36 3.60 -15.16
CA PHE A 281 0.04 3.36 -13.75
C PHE A 281 1.17 3.90 -12.87
N THR A 282 0.81 4.60 -11.80
CA THR A 282 1.77 5.04 -10.78
C THR A 282 1.18 4.84 -9.40
N ASN A 283 2.02 4.52 -8.42
CA ASN A 283 1.62 4.49 -7.02
C ASN A 283 2.24 5.68 -6.29
N GLY A 284 1.59 6.13 -5.22
CA GLY A 284 2.14 7.19 -4.40
C GLY A 284 1.35 7.44 -3.12
N GLY A 285 1.56 8.62 -2.57
CA GLY A 285 0.93 9.04 -1.31
C GLY A 285 1.76 8.65 -0.08
N SER A 286 1.16 8.80 1.09
CA SER A 286 1.80 8.49 2.36
C SER A 286 1.41 7.09 2.84
N PRO A 287 2.15 6.46 3.77
CA PRO A 287 1.73 5.20 4.39
C PRO A 287 0.32 5.22 5.01
N ARG A 288 -0.18 6.41 5.40
CA ARG A 288 -1.52 6.57 5.96
C ARG A 288 -2.56 6.90 4.91
N ASP A 289 -2.14 7.34 3.74
CA ASP A 289 -3.03 7.73 2.64
C ASP A 289 -2.40 7.37 1.28
N PRO A 290 -2.25 6.06 0.98
CA PRO A 290 -1.69 5.64 -0.29
C PRO A 290 -2.76 5.72 -1.38
N TYR A 291 -2.32 5.97 -2.60
CA TYR A 291 -3.17 5.96 -3.77
C TYR A 291 -2.50 5.28 -4.97
N ILE A 292 -3.32 4.82 -5.89
CA ILE A 292 -2.94 4.36 -7.23
C ILE A 292 -3.45 5.40 -8.22
N LYS A 293 -2.64 5.79 -9.18
CA LYS A 293 -3.02 6.70 -10.26
C LYS A 293 -2.99 5.97 -11.59
N ILE A 294 -4.03 6.17 -12.39
CA ILE A 294 -4.02 5.87 -13.82
C ILE A 294 -3.99 7.20 -14.57
N VAL A 295 -3.04 7.35 -15.48
CA VAL A 295 -2.96 8.50 -16.39
C VAL A 295 -3.28 7.98 -17.78
N SER A 296 -4.44 8.34 -18.32
CA SER A 296 -4.92 7.87 -19.63
C SER A 296 -5.14 9.02 -20.60
N ASP A 297 -5.33 8.71 -21.88
CA ASP A 297 -6.00 9.64 -22.79
C ASP A 297 -7.51 9.71 -22.47
N SER A 298 -8.26 10.52 -23.24
CA SER A 298 -9.71 10.63 -23.11
C SER A 298 -10.38 9.26 -23.16
N VAL A 299 -11.40 9.07 -22.32
CA VAL A 299 -12.08 7.79 -22.14
C VAL A 299 -13.55 7.95 -22.50
N THR A 300 -14.06 7.08 -23.36
CA THR A 300 -15.50 6.98 -23.66
C THR A 300 -16.05 5.73 -23.02
N PHE A 301 -16.89 5.91 -22.01
CA PHE A 301 -17.67 4.84 -21.40
C PHE A 301 -18.93 4.62 -22.22
N ASP A 302 -19.09 3.41 -22.74
CA ASP A 302 -20.33 2.93 -23.33
C ASP A 302 -21.07 2.11 -22.27
N ILE A 303 -22.07 2.73 -21.63
CA ILE A 303 -22.74 2.15 -20.46
C ILE A 303 -23.51 0.87 -20.85
N ASN A 304 -23.95 0.78 -22.11
CA ASN A 304 -24.66 -0.40 -22.61
C ASN A 304 -23.80 -1.67 -22.55
N LYS A 305 -22.47 -1.56 -22.65
CA LYS A 305 -21.55 -2.71 -22.56
C LYS A 305 -21.59 -3.38 -21.18
N PHE A 306 -21.87 -2.60 -20.13
CA PHE A 306 -21.85 -3.04 -18.74
C PHE A 306 -23.24 -3.41 -18.22
N ASN A 307 -24.29 -2.95 -18.91
CA ASN A 307 -25.66 -3.29 -18.58
C ASN A 307 -25.99 -4.74 -18.97
N VAL A 308 -26.98 -5.26 -18.26
CA VAL A 308 -27.58 -6.55 -18.57
C VAL A 308 -28.42 -6.41 -19.85
N SER A 309 -28.18 -7.31 -20.80
CA SER A 309 -28.96 -7.45 -22.03
C SER A 309 -30.05 -8.51 -21.85
N GLU A 310 -31.12 -8.42 -22.63
CA GLU A 310 -32.13 -9.49 -22.72
C GLU A 310 -31.52 -10.80 -23.21
N THR A 311 -30.53 -10.71 -24.11
CA THR A 311 -29.79 -11.83 -24.69
C THR A 311 -28.80 -12.51 -23.74
N ASP A 312 -28.50 -11.90 -22.58
CA ASP A 312 -27.57 -12.49 -21.60
C ASP A 312 -28.19 -13.74 -20.95
N THR A 313 -27.41 -14.79 -20.77
CA THR A 313 -27.83 -15.95 -19.97
C THR A 313 -27.94 -15.57 -18.49
N LYS A 314 -28.73 -16.30 -17.69
CA LYS A 314 -28.88 -16.04 -16.23
C LYS A 314 -27.54 -15.88 -15.50
N LYS A 315 -26.55 -16.73 -15.81
CA LYS A 315 -25.21 -16.67 -15.22
C LYS A 315 -24.42 -15.43 -15.64
N GLU A 316 -24.58 -14.98 -16.89
CA GLU A 316 -23.96 -13.75 -17.37
C GLU A 316 -24.60 -12.52 -16.73
N LYS A 317 -25.92 -12.49 -16.59
CA LYS A 317 -26.65 -11.43 -15.86
C LYS A 317 -26.12 -11.29 -14.43
N GLU A 318 -26.07 -12.40 -13.69
CA GLU A 318 -25.54 -12.44 -12.33
C GLU A 318 -24.07 -11.97 -12.27
N SER A 319 -23.24 -12.42 -13.22
CA SER A 319 -21.83 -12.03 -13.27
C SER A 319 -21.64 -10.54 -13.58
N LYS A 320 -22.40 -9.98 -14.53
CA LYS A 320 -22.35 -8.55 -14.89
C LYS A 320 -22.77 -7.69 -13.72
N ILE A 321 -23.92 -7.98 -13.10
CA ILE A 321 -24.40 -7.22 -11.93
C ILE A 321 -23.37 -7.28 -10.80
N LYS A 322 -22.77 -8.45 -10.55
CA LYS A 322 -21.75 -8.59 -9.50
C LYS A 322 -20.45 -7.83 -9.80
N THR A 323 -20.10 -7.68 -11.08
CA THR A 323 -18.83 -7.07 -11.50
C THR A 323 -18.95 -5.55 -11.65
N TYR A 324 -20.03 -5.09 -12.30
CA TYR A 324 -20.23 -3.71 -12.75
C TYR A 324 -21.41 -3.01 -12.07
N GLY A 325 -22.20 -3.73 -11.25
CA GLY A 325 -23.43 -3.18 -10.66
C GLY A 325 -24.51 -2.94 -11.71
N ILE A 326 -25.29 -1.88 -11.51
CA ILE A 326 -26.31 -1.40 -12.46
C ILE A 326 -25.92 0.03 -12.86
N PRO A 327 -24.93 0.19 -13.76
CA PRO A 327 -24.43 1.51 -14.10
C PRO A 327 -25.44 2.31 -14.90
N ASN A 328 -25.48 3.61 -14.64
CA ASN A 328 -26.22 4.58 -15.44
C ASN A 328 -25.37 5.85 -15.61
N LEU A 329 -25.75 6.73 -16.54
CA LEU A 329 -24.95 7.92 -16.85
C LEU A 329 -24.74 8.86 -15.66
N VAL A 330 -25.75 9.02 -14.80
CA VAL A 330 -25.67 9.93 -13.64
C VAL A 330 -24.70 9.37 -12.60
N ASN A 331 -24.87 8.10 -12.22
CA ASN A 331 -23.98 7.44 -11.26
C ASN A 331 -22.55 7.35 -11.79
N THR A 332 -22.38 7.06 -13.09
CA THR A 332 -21.05 6.98 -13.70
C THR A 332 -20.36 8.34 -13.71
N GLU A 333 -21.07 9.43 -13.99
CA GLU A 333 -20.51 10.78 -13.92
C GLU A 333 -20.05 11.15 -12.50
N GLU A 334 -20.86 10.84 -11.49
CA GLU A 334 -20.48 11.02 -10.10
C GLU A 334 -19.22 10.23 -9.73
N ASP A 335 -19.12 8.97 -10.17
CA ASP A 335 -17.95 8.13 -9.93
C ASP A 335 -16.71 8.64 -10.67
N ILE A 336 -16.88 9.12 -11.91
CA ILE A 336 -15.82 9.80 -12.66
C ILE A 336 -15.30 10.97 -11.84
N TYR A 337 -16.17 11.86 -11.35
CA TYR A 337 -15.77 13.00 -10.55
C TYR A 337 -15.22 12.65 -9.17
N PHE A 338 -15.59 11.50 -8.62
CA PHE A 338 -15.04 11.01 -7.37
C PHE A 338 -13.57 10.58 -7.51
N PHE A 339 -13.23 9.92 -8.63
CA PHE A 339 -11.89 9.43 -8.90
C PHE A 339 -11.02 10.38 -9.74
N THR A 340 -11.58 11.49 -10.20
CA THR A 340 -10.86 12.56 -10.89
C THR A 340 -10.99 13.86 -10.11
N SER A 341 -10.36 14.94 -10.58
CA SER A 341 -10.63 16.28 -10.06
C SER A 341 -11.60 16.97 -10.99
N LYS A 342 -12.80 17.34 -10.48
CA LYS A 342 -13.83 18.10 -11.22
C LYS A 342 -13.26 19.30 -11.98
N LYS A 343 -12.22 19.95 -11.45
CA LYS A 343 -11.60 21.15 -12.04
C LYS A 343 -10.80 20.86 -13.31
N TYR A 344 -10.41 19.61 -13.54
CA TYR A 344 -9.42 19.24 -14.56
C TYR A 344 -9.98 18.36 -15.68
N ILE A 345 -11.27 18.05 -15.64
CA ILE A 345 -11.94 17.23 -16.65
C ILE A 345 -13.29 17.82 -17.06
N PHE A 346 -13.76 17.44 -18.24
CA PHE A 346 -15.12 17.64 -18.70
C PHE A 346 -15.75 16.29 -19.03
N VAL A 347 -17.00 16.11 -18.60
CA VAL A 347 -17.79 14.91 -18.90
C VAL A 347 -18.92 15.29 -19.86
N LYS A 348 -18.81 14.86 -21.12
CA LYS A 348 -19.88 14.99 -22.11
C LYS A 348 -20.78 13.75 -22.06
N LYS A 349 -22.04 13.92 -21.69
CA LYS A 349 -23.05 12.85 -21.69
C LYS A 349 -23.83 12.84 -23.01
N ASN A 350 -23.95 11.67 -23.63
CA ASN A 350 -24.87 11.43 -24.73
C ASN A 350 -25.94 10.44 -24.25
N PHE A 351 -27.11 10.96 -23.86
CA PHE A 351 -28.22 10.15 -23.34
C PHE A 351 -28.82 9.23 -24.40
N ARG A 352 -28.77 9.61 -25.69
CA ARG A 352 -29.31 8.78 -26.78
C ARG A 352 -28.47 7.53 -27.01
N GLU A 353 -27.15 7.68 -26.98
CA GLU A 353 -26.21 6.56 -27.15
C GLU A 353 -25.84 5.87 -25.83
N ASN A 354 -26.33 6.38 -24.70
CA ASN A 354 -25.95 5.95 -23.35
C ASN A 354 -24.42 5.94 -23.13
N LYS A 355 -23.75 7.03 -23.52
CA LYS A 355 -22.29 7.20 -23.43
C LYS A 355 -21.88 8.38 -22.57
N ALA A 356 -20.78 8.22 -21.83
CA ALA A 356 -20.09 9.30 -21.12
C ALA A 356 -18.66 9.45 -21.67
N ILE A 357 -18.34 10.63 -22.20
CA ILE A 357 -17.02 10.94 -22.75
C ILE A 357 -16.29 11.83 -21.75
N VAL A 358 -15.16 11.36 -21.26
CA VAL A 358 -14.31 12.06 -20.30
C VAL A 358 -13.10 12.61 -21.04
N VAL A 359 -12.97 13.93 -21.05
CA VAL A 359 -11.84 14.64 -21.63
C VAL A 359 -11.15 15.47 -20.56
N SER A 360 -9.84 15.65 -20.69
CA SER A 360 -9.10 16.54 -19.81
C SER A 360 -9.29 17.99 -20.25
N ASN A 361 -9.62 18.86 -19.28
CA ASN A 361 -9.59 20.31 -19.44
C ASN A 361 -8.26 20.90 -18.96
N SER A 362 -7.33 20.05 -18.55
CA SER A 362 -6.03 20.50 -18.07
C SER A 362 -5.26 21.13 -19.22
N VAL A 363 -4.70 22.31 -18.99
CA VAL A 363 -3.72 22.92 -19.89
C VAL A 363 -2.36 22.28 -19.57
N LYS A 364 -1.62 21.91 -20.61
CA LYS A 364 -0.26 21.38 -20.43
C LYS A 364 0.63 22.57 -20.11
N ILE A 365 1.15 22.61 -18.90
CA ILE A 365 2.11 23.61 -18.47
C ILE A 365 3.46 22.90 -18.35
N GLN A 366 4.49 23.44 -19.00
CA GLN A 366 5.86 23.05 -18.72
C GLN A 366 6.34 23.87 -17.52
N ALA A 367 6.81 23.17 -16.49
CA ALA A 367 7.40 23.79 -15.31
C ALA A 367 8.88 23.40 -15.29
N GLY A 368 9.75 24.39 -15.41
CA GLY A 368 11.17 24.25 -15.14
C GLY A 368 11.48 24.72 -13.72
N TRP A 369 12.49 24.12 -13.10
CA TRP A 369 12.97 24.51 -11.78
C TRP A 369 14.45 24.78 -11.91
N LEU A 370 14.90 25.95 -11.46
CA LEU A 370 16.31 26.22 -11.26
C LEU A 370 16.71 25.68 -9.87
N PRO A 371 17.71 24.77 -9.78
CA PRO A 371 18.25 24.34 -8.50
C PRO A 371 18.67 25.54 -7.65
N LYS A 372 18.40 25.49 -6.34
CA LYS A 372 18.82 26.54 -5.37
C LYS A 372 20.33 26.87 -5.37
N LYS A 373 21.15 26.02 -6.00
CA LYS A 373 22.61 26.18 -6.09
C LYS A 373 23.04 27.17 -7.19
N ASP A 374 22.14 27.59 -8.08
CA ASP A 374 22.45 28.47 -9.21
C ASP A 374 22.34 29.96 -8.85
N ILE A 375 22.95 30.35 -7.73
CA ILE A 375 22.99 31.74 -7.24
C ILE A 375 23.63 32.68 -8.28
N LYS A 376 24.59 32.17 -9.08
CA LYS A 376 25.25 32.95 -10.15
C LYS A 376 24.30 33.27 -11.32
N ILE A 377 23.46 32.31 -11.72
CA ILE A 377 22.48 32.52 -12.81
C ILE A 377 21.45 33.56 -12.35
N MET A 378 20.92 33.41 -11.13
CA MET A 378 19.95 34.37 -10.59
C MET A 378 20.51 35.79 -10.47
N LYS A 379 21.78 35.95 -10.07
CA LYS A 379 22.45 37.27 -10.04
C LYS A 379 22.60 37.88 -11.43
N GLY A 380 23.04 37.09 -12.42
CA GLY A 380 23.15 37.57 -13.80
C GLY A 380 21.79 37.99 -14.38
N LEU A 381 20.71 37.25 -14.06
CA LEU A 381 19.36 37.62 -14.49
C LEU A 381 18.86 38.90 -13.80
N GLN A 382 19.20 39.13 -12.53
CA GLN A 382 18.88 40.37 -11.81
C GLN A 382 19.64 41.58 -12.38
N GLU A 383 20.89 41.39 -12.80
CA GLU A 383 21.66 42.44 -13.50
C GLU A 383 21.02 42.78 -14.86
N ILE A 384 20.57 41.77 -15.62
CA ILE A 384 19.85 41.96 -16.88
C ILE A 384 18.50 42.65 -16.67
N GLU A 385 17.75 42.30 -15.62
CA GLU A 385 16.52 43.00 -15.23
C GLU A 385 16.80 44.48 -14.95
N GLY A 386 17.88 44.79 -14.21
CA GLY A 386 18.29 46.18 -13.95
C GLY A 386 18.65 46.97 -15.22
N LEU A 387 19.17 46.29 -16.25
CA LEU A 387 19.55 46.91 -17.53
C LEU A 387 18.38 47.04 -18.53
N THR A 388 17.46 46.08 -18.53
CA THR A 388 16.43 45.93 -19.58
C THR A 388 15.02 46.25 -19.09
N GLY A 389 14.80 46.26 -17.78
CA GLY A 389 13.48 46.38 -17.15
C GLY A 389 12.60 45.13 -17.30
N ILE A 390 13.12 44.03 -17.88
CA ILE A 390 12.37 42.78 -18.02
C ILE A 390 12.44 42.01 -16.69
N PRO A 391 11.30 41.64 -16.10
CA PRO A 391 11.25 40.88 -14.86
C PRO A 391 12.06 39.57 -14.90
N VAL A 392 12.79 39.27 -13.83
CA VAL A 392 13.64 38.07 -13.73
C VAL A 392 12.89 36.77 -13.99
N ASP A 393 11.63 36.67 -13.57
CA ASP A 393 10.80 35.47 -13.78
C ASP A 393 10.49 35.21 -15.27
N ILE A 394 10.32 36.26 -16.07
CA ILE A 394 10.17 36.16 -17.53
C ILE A 394 11.49 35.68 -18.16
N LEU A 395 12.62 36.29 -17.77
CA LEU A 395 13.95 35.90 -18.27
C LEU A 395 14.29 34.44 -17.92
N VAL A 396 13.95 34.00 -16.70
CA VAL A 396 14.07 32.59 -16.29
C VAL A 396 13.21 31.69 -17.18
N GLY A 397 11.96 32.09 -17.44
CA GLY A 397 11.05 31.35 -18.31
C GLY A 397 11.58 31.19 -19.74
N GLU A 398 12.11 32.25 -20.33
CA GLU A 398 12.73 32.23 -21.65
C GLU A 398 13.96 31.33 -21.69
N LEU A 399 14.87 31.46 -20.71
CA LEU A 399 16.08 30.65 -20.62
C LEU A 399 15.76 29.15 -20.48
N LEU A 400 14.77 28.80 -19.64
CA LEU A 400 14.30 27.42 -19.49
C LEU A 400 13.65 26.89 -20.77
N THR A 401 12.94 27.74 -21.50
CA THR A 401 12.31 27.38 -22.79
C THR A 401 13.36 27.12 -23.85
N GLN A 402 14.33 28.02 -24.02
CA GLN A 402 15.44 27.86 -24.97
C GLN A 402 16.27 26.60 -24.66
N TRP A 403 16.57 26.37 -23.38
CA TRP A 403 17.29 25.16 -22.96
C TRP A 403 16.51 23.90 -23.27
N TYR A 404 15.20 23.90 -23.02
CA TYR A 404 14.33 22.77 -23.34
C TYR A 404 14.24 22.51 -24.86
N GLU A 405 14.15 23.56 -25.66
CA GLU A 405 14.15 23.47 -27.13
C GLU A 405 15.45 22.89 -27.65
N ALA A 406 16.59 23.37 -27.14
CA ALA A 406 17.91 22.85 -27.47
C ALA A 406 18.03 21.35 -27.13
N ILE A 407 17.65 20.95 -25.91
CA ILE A 407 17.68 19.55 -25.48
C ILE A 407 16.75 18.68 -26.32
N SER A 408 15.53 19.16 -26.58
CA SER A 408 14.53 18.42 -27.36
C SER A 408 14.95 18.27 -28.83
N ALA A 409 15.69 19.24 -29.38
CA ALA A 409 16.27 19.16 -30.71
C ALA A 409 17.41 18.12 -30.77
N SER A 410 18.30 18.08 -29.77
CA SER A 410 19.35 17.05 -29.67
C SER A 410 18.78 15.64 -29.48
N TYR A 411 17.71 15.47 -28.70
CA TYR A 411 17.04 14.17 -28.56
C TYR A 411 16.37 13.70 -29.85
N LYS A 412 15.86 14.61 -30.69
CA LYS A 412 15.31 14.26 -32.01
C LYS A 412 16.40 13.82 -33.00
N LEU A 413 17.63 14.34 -32.86
CA LEU A 413 18.78 13.91 -33.65
C LEU A 413 19.29 12.52 -33.21
N GLU A 414 19.27 12.20 -31.92
CA GLU A 414 19.67 10.88 -31.40
C GLU A 414 18.72 9.74 -31.84
N VAL A 415 17.43 9.99 -31.99
CA VAL A 415 16.46 8.98 -32.47
C VAL A 415 16.54 8.81 -34.00
N GLY A 416 17.19 9.73 -34.71
CA GLY A 416 17.41 9.68 -36.16
C GLY A 416 18.75 9.07 -36.61
N CYS A 417 19.67 8.75 -35.70
CA CYS A 417 20.98 8.20 -36.04
C CYS A 417 21.31 6.98 -35.16
N SER A 418 20.74 5.83 -35.52
CA SER A 418 21.18 4.54 -34.99
C SER A 418 22.53 4.16 -35.60
N GLY A 419 23.58 4.22 -34.78
CA GLY A 419 24.87 3.55 -35.02
C GLY A 419 26.05 4.50 -35.24
N SER A 420 26.75 4.87 -34.15
CA SER A 420 28.22 5.14 -34.12
C SER A 420 28.75 5.78 -32.83
N ASN A 421 27.93 6.21 -31.87
CA ASN A 421 28.42 7.09 -30.79
C ASN A 421 28.86 6.44 -29.46
N GLN A 422 29.37 5.20 -29.46
CA GLN A 422 30.10 4.69 -28.28
C GLN A 422 31.50 5.35 -28.12
N GLU A 423 32.05 5.93 -29.18
CA GLU A 423 33.38 6.58 -29.15
C GLU A 423 33.33 8.05 -28.68
N ILE A 424 32.20 8.75 -28.81
CA ILE A 424 32.10 10.17 -28.39
C ILE A 424 31.84 10.30 -26.88
N LEU A 425 31.06 9.38 -26.28
CA LEU A 425 30.82 9.36 -24.83
C LEU A 425 32.09 9.05 -24.03
N SER A 426 33.02 8.29 -24.62
CA SER A 426 34.32 8.00 -24.01
C SER A 426 35.36 9.12 -24.18
N TYR A 427 35.12 10.08 -25.09
CA TYR A 427 35.93 11.30 -25.24
C TYR A 427 35.60 12.33 -24.15
N TRP A 428 34.31 12.56 -23.86
CA TRP A 428 33.89 13.51 -22.83
C TRP A 428 34.15 13.05 -21.40
N LEU A 429 34.12 11.74 -21.12
CA LEU A 429 34.46 11.19 -19.81
C LEU A 429 35.96 11.28 -19.50
N ARG A 430 36.84 11.30 -20.51
CA ARG A 430 38.29 11.46 -20.29
C ARG A 430 38.72 12.90 -20.05
N GLN A 431 38.04 13.87 -20.68
CA GLN A 431 38.32 15.29 -20.47
C GLN A 431 37.93 15.76 -19.05
N GLY A 432 36.95 15.12 -18.41
CA GLY A 432 36.55 15.42 -17.04
C GLY A 432 37.52 14.92 -15.95
N GLU A 433 38.41 13.97 -16.25
CA GLU A 433 39.39 13.44 -15.29
C GLU A 433 40.75 14.17 -15.34
N GLU A 434 41.00 15.00 -16.37
CA GLU A 434 42.23 15.81 -16.48
C GLU A 434 42.10 17.23 -15.91
N GLU A 435 40.90 17.71 -15.58
CA GLU A 435 40.68 19.02 -14.93
C GLU A 435 40.62 18.96 -13.38
N GLU A 436 40.76 17.77 -12.77
CA GLU A 436 40.81 17.59 -11.30
C GLU A 436 42.20 17.17 -10.76
N LYS A 437 43.30 17.51 -11.45
CA LYS A 437 44.67 17.39 -10.91
C LYS A 437 45.40 18.71 -10.77
#